data_AF-A0A1I8JDQ4-F1
#
_entry.id   AF-A0A1I8JDQ4-F1
#
_cell.length_a   1.000
_cell.length_b   1.000
_cell.length_c   1.000
_cell.angle_alpha   90.00
_cell.angle_beta   90.00
_cell.angle_gamma   90.00
#
_symmetry.space_group_name_H-M   'P 1'
#
loop_
_entity.id
_entity.type
_entity.pdbx_description
1 polymer ?
#
loop_
_entity_poly.entity_id
_entity_poly.type
_entity_poly.pdbx_seq_one_letter_code
_entity_poly.pdbx_strand_id
1 'polypeptide(L)'
;GSDTGYSETCSSNQVAGGGGGGSGGFGVSSQPELFLGLAYSATTGQLMAEVIKGSAFRLAGSSRAPDTFVKLTVQSAEGRSLFKSRTPTFTCNPNPMWKENFVYPINKSQLARITLKVGVWAKKAMKRRHLIGCFALGRGGLGEEEKSHWQDMTEARGEQICRWHRLVAEDKNS
;
A
#
# COMPACT_ATOMS: atom_id res chain seq x y z
N GLY A 1 0.60 -43.89 -13.33
CA GLY A 1 -0.19 -42.83 -12.67
C GLY A 1 0.80 -41.86 -12.07
N SER A 2 0.82 -40.66 -12.64
CA SER A 2 1.70 -39.53 -12.33
C SER A 2 1.40 -38.92 -10.96
N ASP A 3 2.41 -38.81 -10.10
CA ASP A 3 2.39 -37.91 -8.94
C ASP A 3 3.55 -36.92 -9.10
N THR A 4 3.21 -35.64 -9.24
CA THR A 4 4.16 -34.53 -9.41
C THR A 4 4.20 -33.74 -8.12
N GLY A 5 5.04 -34.18 -7.19
CA GLY A 5 5.37 -33.43 -5.98
C GLY A 5 6.41 -32.35 -6.28
N TYR A 6 5.96 -31.14 -6.61
CA TYR A 6 6.80 -29.95 -6.58
C TYR A 6 7.16 -29.63 -5.13
N SER A 7 8.42 -29.87 -4.76
CA SER A 7 9.07 -29.24 -3.62
C SER A 7 10.28 -28.46 -4.15
N GLU A 8 10.06 -27.18 -4.45
CA GLU A 8 11.16 -26.27 -4.75
C GLU A 8 11.89 -25.94 -3.44
N THR A 9 13.01 -26.61 -3.27
CA THR A 9 14.05 -26.28 -2.30
C THR A 9 14.70 -24.96 -2.74
N CYS A 10 14.57 -23.92 -1.92
CA CYS A 10 15.37 -22.72 -2.10
C CYS A 10 16.81 -23.01 -1.69
N SER A 11 17.64 -23.32 -2.68
CA SER A 11 19.08 -23.53 -2.53
C SER A 11 19.73 -22.32 -1.84
N SER A 12 20.27 -22.56 -0.65
CA SER A 12 21.21 -21.66 0.01
C SER A 12 22.60 -21.89 -0.57
N ASN A 13 23.10 -20.95 -1.37
CA ASN A 13 24.54 -20.87 -1.61
C ASN A 13 25.13 -19.85 -0.64
N GLN A 14 25.77 -20.37 0.41
CA GLN A 14 26.72 -19.62 1.22
C GLN A 14 28.05 -19.56 0.47
N VAL A 15 28.59 -18.36 0.30
CA VAL A 15 30.03 -18.17 0.10
C VAL A 15 30.51 -17.19 1.17
N ALA A 16 31.41 -17.68 2.02
CA ALA A 16 32.16 -16.87 2.98
C ALA A 16 33.44 -16.36 2.30
N GLY A 17 33.71 -15.07 2.44
CA GLY A 17 34.96 -14.43 2.00
C GLY A 17 35.11 -13.09 2.73
N GLY A 18 36.19 -12.94 3.50
CA GLY A 18 36.37 -11.86 4.49
C GLY A 18 37.04 -10.59 3.99
N GLY A 19 37.28 -9.69 4.96
CA GLY A 19 38.35 -8.70 4.96
C GLY A 19 38.04 -7.29 4.45
N GLY A 20 38.47 -6.28 5.22
CA GLY A 20 38.86 -4.95 4.72
C GLY A 20 37.83 -3.83 4.90
N GLY A 21 38.27 -2.72 5.50
CA GLY A 21 37.47 -1.53 5.76
C GLY A 21 37.22 -0.64 4.55
N GLY A 22 36.53 0.48 4.80
CA GLY A 22 36.35 1.57 3.84
C GLY A 22 34.89 1.97 3.65
N SER A 23 34.57 3.12 4.24
CA SER A 23 33.73 4.20 3.70
C SER A 23 32.54 3.87 2.77
N GLY A 24 31.35 4.30 3.21
CA GLY A 24 30.27 4.70 2.30
C GLY A 24 29.29 3.59 1.94
N GLY A 25 28.19 3.53 2.68
CA GLY A 25 27.01 2.80 2.26
C GLY A 25 25.83 3.35 3.03
N PHE A 26 25.08 4.26 2.40
CA PHE A 26 23.74 4.62 2.85
C PHE A 26 23.01 3.31 3.12
N GLY A 27 22.78 2.98 4.39
CA GLY A 27 21.78 2.00 4.76
C GLY A 27 20.48 2.55 4.21
N VAL A 28 20.08 2.09 3.02
CA VAL A 28 18.80 2.46 2.43
C VAL A 28 17.76 1.99 3.44
N SER A 29 17.24 2.93 4.23
CA SER A 29 16.06 2.71 5.03
C SER A 29 14.97 2.41 4.01
N SER A 30 14.78 1.12 3.73
CA SER A 30 13.83 0.63 2.73
C SER A 30 12.44 0.83 3.33
N GLN A 31 11.99 2.09 3.32
CA GLN A 31 10.71 2.49 3.86
C GLN A 31 9.63 1.85 2.98
N PRO A 32 8.59 1.24 3.57
CA PRO A 32 7.54 0.62 2.78
C PRO A 32 6.83 1.69 1.95
N GLU A 33 6.65 1.43 0.66
CA GLU A 33 6.01 2.35 -0.29
C GLU A 33 4.90 1.64 -1.05
N LEU A 34 3.83 2.38 -1.37
CA LEU A 34 2.72 1.89 -2.17
C LEU A 34 2.51 2.77 -3.40
N PHE A 35 2.44 2.14 -4.57
CA PHE A 35 2.08 2.81 -5.80
C PHE A 35 0.57 2.75 -5.99
N LEU A 36 -0.06 3.92 -5.90
CA LEU A 36 -1.51 4.08 -5.98
C LEU A 36 -1.86 4.99 -7.16
N GLY A 37 -2.83 4.57 -7.95
CA GLY A 37 -3.51 5.39 -8.94
C GLY A 37 -4.80 5.98 -8.38
N LEU A 38 -5.07 7.26 -8.64
CA LEU A 38 -6.33 7.92 -8.33
C LEU A 38 -6.87 8.58 -9.59
N ALA A 39 -8.17 8.42 -9.85
CA ALA A 39 -8.85 9.15 -10.91
C ALA A 39 -10.21 9.61 -10.37
N TYR A 40 -10.58 10.86 -10.63
CA TYR A 40 -11.89 11.37 -10.25
C TYR A 40 -12.64 11.94 -11.45
N SER A 41 -13.81 11.38 -11.75
CA SER A 41 -14.72 11.91 -12.74
C SER A 41 -15.83 12.69 -12.06
N ALA A 42 -15.75 14.01 -12.14
CA ALA A 42 -16.82 14.91 -11.67
C ALA A 42 -18.13 14.72 -12.46
N THR A 43 -18.02 14.29 -13.72
CA THR A 43 -19.16 14.06 -14.62
C THR A 43 -19.98 12.83 -14.19
N THR A 44 -19.30 11.74 -13.83
CA THR A 44 -19.98 10.51 -13.39
C THR A 44 -20.14 10.41 -11.88
N GLY A 45 -19.49 11.30 -11.12
CA GLY A 45 -19.49 11.28 -9.65
C GLY A 45 -18.78 10.04 -9.10
N GLN A 46 -17.64 9.67 -9.69
CA GLN A 46 -16.93 8.44 -9.35
C GLN A 46 -15.47 8.73 -9.00
N LEU A 47 -15.04 8.24 -7.84
CA LEU A 47 -13.66 8.18 -7.42
C LEU A 47 -13.12 6.76 -7.67
N MET A 48 -12.12 6.64 -8.52
CA MET A 48 -11.38 5.42 -8.75
C MET A 48 -10.06 5.44 -7.97
N ALA A 49 -9.75 4.34 -7.29
CA ALA A 49 -8.49 4.09 -6.63
C ALA A 49 -7.91 2.75 -7.11
N GLU A 50 -6.77 2.78 -7.78
CA GLU A 50 -6.06 1.60 -8.26
C GLU A 50 -4.86 1.30 -7.35
N VAL A 51 -4.84 0.12 -6.75
CA VAL A 51 -3.67 -0.39 -6.03
C VAL A 51 -2.81 -1.17 -7.02
N ILE A 52 -1.71 -0.58 -7.46
CA ILE A 52 -0.90 -1.14 -8.55
C ILE A 52 0.13 -2.13 -7.97
N LYS A 53 1.03 -1.62 -7.14
CA LYS A 53 2.12 -2.41 -6.55
C LYS A 53 2.58 -1.79 -5.24
N GLY A 54 3.27 -2.57 -4.43
CA GLY A 54 4.01 -2.03 -3.31
C GLY A 54 5.45 -2.51 -3.31
N SER A 55 6.27 -1.82 -2.53
CA SER A 55 7.71 -2.04 -2.44
C SER A 55 8.14 -2.07 -0.99
N ALA A 56 9.22 -2.79 -0.73
CA ALA A 56 9.90 -2.79 0.57
C ALA A 56 9.05 -3.28 1.76
N PHE A 57 8.12 -4.23 1.56
CA PHE A 57 7.36 -4.84 2.66
C PHE A 57 8.16 -5.90 3.42
N ARG A 58 9.31 -5.52 3.95
CA ARG A 58 10.14 -6.39 4.80
C ARG A 58 9.83 -6.12 6.25
N LEU A 59 9.41 -7.16 6.97
CA LEU A 59 9.28 -7.08 8.43
C LEU A 59 10.66 -7.25 9.06
N ALA A 60 11.05 -6.32 9.93
CA ALA A 60 12.28 -6.45 10.71
C ALA A 60 12.27 -7.77 11.50
N GLY A 61 13.32 -8.60 11.33
CA GLY A 61 13.47 -9.88 12.01
C GLY A 61 12.79 -11.09 11.34
N SER A 62 12.23 -10.96 10.13
CA SER A 62 11.71 -12.10 9.36
C SER A 62 12.56 -12.39 8.12
N SER A 63 13.01 -13.63 7.96
CA SER A 63 13.72 -14.10 6.76
C SER A 63 12.79 -14.20 5.53
N ARG A 64 11.48 -14.37 5.76
CA ARG A 64 10.46 -14.48 4.69
C ARG A 64 9.60 -13.23 4.63
N ALA A 65 9.23 -12.83 3.42
CA ALA A 65 8.23 -11.78 3.21
C ALA A 65 6.89 -12.23 3.82
N PRO A 66 6.18 -11.34 4.54
CA PRO A 66 4.87 -11.66 5.09
C PRO A 66 3.79 -11.72 4.00
N ASP A 67 2.67 -12.35 4.32
CA ASP A 67 1.47 -12.27 3.51
C ASP A 67 0.88 -10.86 3.63
N THR A 68 0.82 -10.11 2.54
CA THR A 68 0.40 -8.70 2.55
C THR A 68 -0.92 -8.50 1.81
N PHE A 69 -1.75 -7.60 2.33
CA PHE A 69 -2.93 -7.11 1.62
C PHE A 69 -3.13 -5.63 1.90
N VAL A 70 -3.73 -4.92 0.96
CA VAL A 70 -4.05 -3.50 1.09
C VAL A 70 -5.52 -3.36 1.43
N LYS A 71 -5.82 -2.51 2.41
CA LYS A 71 -7.17 -2.15 2.81
C LYS A 71 -7.40 -0.67 2.51
N LEU A 72 -8.43 -0.38 1.75
CA LEU A 72 -8.90 0.97 1.44
C LEU A 72 -10.16 1.24 2.25
N THR A 73 -10.24 2.40 2.87
CA THR A 73 -11.41 2.82 3.64
C THR A 73 -11.70 4.29 3.35
N VAL A 74 -12.83 4.53 2.70
CA VAL A 74 -13.35 5.88 2.51
C VAL A 74 -14.14 6.26 3.76
N GLN A 75 -13.73 7.33 4.42
CA GLN A 75 -14.41 7.89 5.59
C GLN A 75 -15.00 9.27 5.26
N SER A 76 -16.15 9.60 5.84
CA SER A 76 -16.71 10.96 5.78
C SER A 76 -16.00 11.89 6.77
N ALA A 77 -16.31 13.19 6.69
CA ALA A 77 -15.80 14.19 7.62
C ALA A 77 -16.22 13.92 9.07
N GLU A 78 -17.32 13.19 9.29
CA GLU A 78 -17.79 12.78 10.61
C GLU A 78 -17.09 11.51 11.12
N GLY A 79 -16.08 10.99 10.40
CA GLY A 79 -15.37 9.75 10.75
C GLY A 79 -16.14 8.46 10.42
N ARG A 80 -17.32 8.56 9.81
CA ARG A 80 -18.12 7.40 9.40
C ARG A 80 -17.47 6.74 8.19
N SER A 81 -17.25 5.43 8.25
CA SER A 81 -16.74 4.69 7.08
C SER A 81 -17.86 4.49 6.06
N LEU A 82 -17.72 5.09 4.88
CA LEU A 82 -18.67 4.98 3.77
C LEU A 82 -18.42 3.72 2.96
N PHE A 83 -17.17 3.49 2.56
CA PHE A 83 -16.78 2.33 1.75
C PHE A 83 -15.54 1.66 2.35
N LYS A 84 -15.50 0.33 2.28
CA LYS A 84 -14.37 -0.48 2.75
C LYS A 84 -14.08 -1.52 1.68
N SER A 85 -12.87 -1.48 1.13
CA SER A 85 -12.40 -2.46 0.15
C SER A 85 -11.07 -3.04 0.60
N ARG A 86 -10.74 -4.23 0.10
CA ARG A 86 -9.43 -4.84 0.33
C ARG A 86 -8.99 -5.59 -0.92
N THR A 87 -7.70 -5.60 -1.16
CA THR A 87 -7.10 -6.40 -2.23
C THR A 87 -6.99 -7.88 -1.82
N PRO A 88 -6.77 -8.79 -2.78
CA PRO A 88 -6.33 -10.15 -2.52
C PRO A 88 -5.04 -10.17 -1.68
N THR A 89 -4.90 -11.19 -0.85
CA THR A 89 -3.67 -11.37 -0.07
C THR A 89 -2.59 -11.97 -0.96
N PHE A 90 -1.46 -11.27 -1.08
CA PHE A 90 -0.28 -11.75 -1.80
C PHE A 90 0.68 -12.39 -0.80
N THR A 91 1.02 -13.66 -1.00
CA THR A 91 1.83 -14.44 -0.06
C THR A 91 3.31 -14.39 -0.41
N CYS A 92 4.17 -14.32 0.61
CA CYS A 92 5.64 -14.45 0.46
C CYS A 92 6.31 -13.53 -0.58
N ASN A 93 5.71 -12.37 -0.91
CA ASN A 93 6.25 -11.45 -1.90
C ASN A 93 6.58 -10.08 -1.28
N PRO A 94 7.85 -9.63 -1.31
CA PRO A 94 8.24 -8.31 -0.80
C PRO A 94 7.79 -7.16 -1.71
N ASN A 95 7.49 -7.43 -2.98
CA ASN A 95 7.04 -6.47 -3.99
C ASN A 95 5.75 -6.97 -4.68
N PRO A 96 4.64 -7.07 -3.94
CA PRO A 96 3.38 -7.56 -4.49
C PRO A 96 2.84 -6.59 -5.55
N MET A 97 2.29 -7.16 -6.62
CA MET A 97 1.57 -6.43 -7.67
C MET A 97 0.11 -6.84 -7.60
N TRP A 98 -0.76 -5.90 -7.21
CA TRP A 98 -2.20 -6.15 -7.10
C TRP A 98 -2.89 -5.77 -8.41
N LYS A 99 -2.59 -4.60 -8.98
CA LYS A 99 -3.31 -4.03 -10.15
C LYS A 99 -4.83 -4.11 -9.98
N GLU A 100 -5.29 -3.80 -8.78
CA GLU A 100 -6.70 -3.89 -8.39
C GLU A 100 -7.32 -2.50 -8.41
N ASN A 101 -8.43 -2.34 -9.13
CA ASN A 101 -9.16 -1.08 -9.23
C ASN A 101 -10.42 -1.08 -8.36
N PHE A 102 -10.59 -0.01 -7.58
CA PHE A 102 -11.77 0.20 -6.74
C PHE A 102 -12.49 1.47 -7.17
N VAL A 103 -13.77 1.37 -7.49
CA VAL A 103 -14.60 2.51 -7.90
C VAL A 103 -15.61 2.81 -6.79
N TYR A 104 -15.66 4.05 -6.35
CA TYR A 104 -16.55 4.54 -5.32
C TYR A 104 -17.47 5.63 -5.88
N PRO A 105 -18.80 5.52 -5.74
CA PRO A 105 -19.72 6.58 -6.15
C PRO A 105 -19.66 7.72 -5.14
N ILE A 106 -18.95 8.79 -5.49
CA ILE A 106 -18.66 9.95 -4.63
C ILE A 106 -18.85 11.24 -5.43
N ASN A 107 -19.81 12.04 -5.02
CA ASN A 107 -20.09 13.31 -5.69
C ASN A 107 -19.07 14.39 -5.27
N LYS A 108 -18.94 15.47 -6.06
CA LYS A 108 -17.95 16.53 -5.82
C LYS A 108 -18.04 17.12 -4.41
N SER A 109 -19.26 17.35 -3.91
CA SER A 109 -19.49 17.86 -2.54
C SER A 109 -19.03 16.88 -1.46
N GLN A 110 -19.12 15.58 -1.72
CA GLN A 110 -18.60 14.54 -0.81
C GLN A 110 -17.09 14.43 -0.92
N LEU A 111 -16.51 14.54 -2.13
CA LEU A 111 -15.08 14.44 -2.38
C LEU A 111 -14.26 15.38 -1.47
N ALA A 112 -14.72 16.63 -1.30
CA ALA A 112 -14.08 17.61 -0.43
C ALA A 112 -14.18 17.28 1.08
N ARG A 113 -15.11 16.40 1.46
CA ARG A 113 -15.40 16.03 2.85
C ARG A 113 -14.91 14.64 3.23
N ILE A 114 -14.51 13.82 2.26
CA ILE A 114 -14.05 12.46 2.55
C ILE A 114 -12.55 12.39 2.82
N THR A 115 -12.15 11.26 3.39
CA THR A 115 -10.76 10.85 3.53
C THR A 115 -10.62 9.41 3.06
N LEU A 116 -9.76 9.17 2.08
CA LEU A 116 -9.41 7.83 1.64
C LEU A 116 -8.20 7.35 2.44
N LYS A 117 -8.43 6.42 3.36
CA LYS A 117 -7.35 5.76 4.12
C LYS A 117 -6.92 4.50 3.42
N VAL A 118 -5.62 4.37 3.17
CA VAL A 118 -5.00 3.20 2.54
C VAL A 118 -3.99 2.62 3.52
N GLY A 119 -4.20 1.38 3.93
CA GLY A 119 -3.32 0.70 4.89
C GLY A 119 -2.89 -0.67 4.40
N VAL A 120 -1.60 -0.97 4.54
CA VAL A 120 -1.01 -2.27 4.19
C VAL A 120 -0.88 -3.12 5.44
N TRP A 121 -1.48 -4.31 5.40
CA TRP A 121 -1.53 -5.23 6.52
C TRP A 121 -0.75 -6.50 6.20
N ALA A 122 0.11 -6.91 7.13
CA ALA A 122 0.76 -8.22 7.16
C ALA A 122 -0.09 -9.21 7.96
N LYS A 123 -0.47 -10.32 7.33
CA LYS A 123 -1.12 -11.46 7.98
C LYS A 123 -0.03 -12.40 8.53
N LYS A 124 -0.12 -12.76 9.81
CA LYS A 124 0.71 -13.81 10.44
C LYS A 124 -0.12 -15.08 10.65
N ALA A 125 0.56 -16.23 10.70
CA ALA A 125 -0.04 -17.57 10.79
C ALA A 125 -1.06 -17.74 11.96
N MET A 126 -0.86 -17.04 13.08
CA MET A 126 -1.75 -17.10 14.26
C MET A 126 -2.79 -15.96 14.32
N LYS A 127 -3.51 -15.64 13.24
CA LYS A 127 -4.60 -14.62 13.19
C LYS A 127 -4.23 -13.18 13.59
N ARG A 128 -3.02 -12.91 14.07
CA ARG A 128 -2.52 -11.55 14.31
C ARG A 128 -2.29 -10.87 12.97
N ARG A 129 -2.91 -9.71 12.81
CA ARG A 129 -2.67 -8.80 11.69
C ARG A 129 -1.81 -7.67 12.21
N HIS A 130 -0.72 -7.40 11.53
CA HIS A 130 0.16 -6.29 11.84
C HIS A 130 0.02 -5.25 10.74
N LEU A 131 -0.26 -4.01 11.11
CA LEU A 131 -0.25 -2.91 10.16
C LEU A 131 1.21 -2.58 9.85
N ILE A 132 1.62 -2.74 8.60
CA ILE A 132 2.97 -2.34 8.15
C ILE A 132 3.04 -0.82 8.10
N GLY A 133 1.99 -0.21 7.55
CA GLY A 133 1.80 1.23 7.56
C GLY A 133 0.56 1.65 6.80
N CYS A 134 0.22 2.93 6.91
CA CYS A 134 -0.90 3.53 6.21
C CYS A 134 -0.60 4.98 5.83
N PHE A 135 -1.36 5.47 4.87
CA PHE A 135 -1.45 6.89 4.53
C PHE A 135 -2.91 7.25 4.28
N ALA A 136 -3.19 8.55 4.31
CA ALA A 136 -4.53 9.09 4.10
C ALA A 136 -4.48 10.16 3.02
N LEU A 137 -5.49 10.17 2.15
CA LEU A 137 -5.65 11.12 1.05
C LEU A 137 -6.96 11.90 1.23
N GLY A 138 -7.02 13.11 0.68
CA GLY A 138 -8.18 14.00 0.81
C GLY A 138 -8.12 14.85 2.07
N ARG A 139 -9.25 15.03 2.76
CA ARG A 139 -9.33 15.95 3.91
C ARG A 139 -8.39 15.59 5.06
N GLY A 140 -8.21 14.29 5.30
CA GLY A 140 -7.30 13.77 6.33
C GLY A 140 -5.87 13.53 5.85
N GLY A 141 -5.47 14.07 4.70
CA GLY A 141 -4.09 13.96 4.21
C GLY A 141 -3.11 14.69 5.13
N LEU A 142 -2.16 13.95 5.69
CA LEU A 142 -1.18 14.48 6.64
C LEU A 142 0.06 15.04 5.94
N GLY A 143 0.47 14.49 4.79
CA GLY A 143 1.60 14.98 4.01
C GLY A 143 1.20 15.86 2.83
N GLU A 144 2.15 16.67 2.35
CA GLU A 144 1.98 17.54 1.19
C GLU A 144 1.87 16.73 -0.11
N GLU A 145 2.57 15.60 -0.20
CA GLU A 145 2.53 14.70 -1.37
C GLU A 145 1.14 14.10 -1.57
N GLU A 146 0.48 13.68 -0.48
CA GLU A 146 -0.89 13.16 -0.50
C GLU A 146 -1.90 14.24 -0.89
N LYS A 147 -1.73 15.47 -0.37
CA LYS A 147 -2.59 16.60 -0.71
C LYS A 147 -2.45 16.98 -2.19
N SER A 148 -1.22 17.09 -2.68
CA SER A 148 -0.95 17.38 -4.09
C SER A 148 -1.53 16.27 -4.97
N HIS A 149 -1.35 15.00 -4.64
CA HIS A 149 -1.91 13.91 -5.45
C HIS A 149 -3.45 13.96 -5.47
N TRP A 150 -4.08 14.26 -4.33
CA TRP A 150 -5.53 14.45 -4.26
C TRP A 150 -6.02 15.65 -5.07
N GLN A 151 -5.26 16.74 -5.10
CA GLN A 151 -5.56 17.91 -5.92
C GLN A 151 -5.41 17.57 -7.41
N ASP A 152 -4.26 17.03 -7.80
CA ASP A 152 -3.95 16.65 -9.18
C ASP A 152 -5.03 15.72 -9.73
N MET A 153 -5.43 14.68 -9.00
CA MET A 153 -6.47 13.74 -9.46
C MET A 153 -7.87 14.37 -9.55
N THR A 154 -8.14 15.43 -8.78
CA THR A 154 -9.39 16.21 -8.87
C THR A 154 -9.38 17.13 -10.09
N GLU A 155 -8.22 17.69 -10.44
CA GLU A 155 -8.02 18.57 -11.59
C GLU A 155 -7.87 17.81 -12.91
N ALA A 156 -7.46 16.55 -12.85
CA ALA A 156 -7.27 15.63 -13.97
C ALA A 156 -8.57 15.24 -14.71
N ARG A 157 -9.75 15.67 -14.24
CA ARG A 157 -11.07 15.47 -14.90
C ARG A 157 -11.34 14.04 -15.38
N GLY A 158 -10.90 13.03 -14.62
CA GLY A 158 -11.08 11.61 -14.93
C GLY A 158 -9.83 10.92 -15.46
N GLU A 159 -8.77 11.66 -15.75
CA GLU A 159 -7.44 11.08 -15.98
C GLU A 159 -6.86 10.53 -14.68
N GLN A 160 -6.20 9.39 -14.82
CA GLN A 160 -5.62 8.66 -13.71
C GLN A 160 -4.23 9.21 -13.38
N ILE A 161 -4.08 9.69 -12.16
CA ILE A 161 -2.79 10.13 -11.61
C ILE A 161 -2.24 9.00 -10.74
N CYS A 162 -1.01 8.59 -11.01
CA CYS A 162 -0.34 7.54 -10.23
C CYS A 162 0.84 8.14 -9.47
N ARG A 163 0.91 7.89 -8.16
CA ARG A 163 2.03 8.35 -7.33
C ARG A 163 2.41 7.31 -6.29
N TRP A 164 3.68 7.32 -5.94
CA TRP A 164 4.20 6.58 -4.81
C TRP A 164 3.87 7.31 -3.52
N HIS A 165 3.40 6.55 -2.52
CA HIS A 165 3.16 7.04 -1.18
C HIS A 165 3.97 6.23 -0.19
N ARG A 166 4.67 6.94 0.70
CA ARG A 166 5.38 6.32 1.81
C ARG A 166 4.38 5.86 2.85
N LEU A 167 4.51 4.63 3.30
CA LEU A 167 3.67 4.08 4.35
C LEU A 167 4.26 4.43 5.70
N VAL A 168 3.47 5.15 6.49
CA VAL A 168 3.83 5.52 7.85
C VAL A 168 3.28 4.46 8.80
N ALA A 169 4.10 3.95 9.71
CA ALA A 169 3.63 3.08 10.77
C ALA A 169 2.66 3.88 11.66
N GLU A 170 1.42 3.42 11.80
CA GLU A 170 0.47 4.04 12.73
C GLU A 170 0.93 3.67 14.15
N ASP A 171 1.66 4.59 14.79
CA ASP A 171 1.98 4.45 16.21
C ASP A 171 0.68 4.62 16.99
N LYS A 172 0.25 3.56 17.69
CA LYS A 172 -0.94 3.58 18.54
C LYS A 172 -0.67 4.39 19.80
N ASN A 173 -0.50 5.70 19.66
CA ASN A 173 -0.49 6.62 20.77
C ASN A 173 -1.23 7.91 20.43
N SER A 174 -2.56 7.82 20.41
CA SER A 174 -3.41 8.82 21.07
C SER A 174 -4.79 8.25 21.38
#